data_AF-A0A8H6JYL8-F1
#
_entry.id   AF-A0A8H6JYL8-F1
#
_cell.length_a   1.000
_cell.length_b   1.000
_cell.length_c   1.000
_cell.angle_alpha   90.00
_cell.angle_beta   90.00
_cell.angle_gamma   90.00
#
_symmetry.space_group_name_H-M   'P 1'
#
loop_
_entity.id
_entity.type
_entity.pdbx_description
1 polymer ?
#
loop_
_entity_poly.entity_id
_entity_poly.type
_entity_poly.pdbx_seq_one_letter_code
_entity_poly.pdbx_strand_id
1 'polypeptide(L)'
;MASLLLSRHDVHVLEKIKDPEFDPSTNALLDLSLPRDPQITENSIYERVIQKERLIILEMQHLELQLAGLRPKTVTEPAHEYRALLMKLDDFILEFPNYASARNNRVQTLRRLYGDTMLLAGAPATPQRLIDDPDLTELKQKSKVVLEDVEKSISLLTPHTMFGAISPQAAKTLSLAYTQRAAIYHMTAKLVAGTAVLVDDDRRESKWTKIEFEEAASRDFAMGGRYGNEIAKGLAVSTNPTARLCGQMVREAMKKEYGPSFGD
;
A
#
# COMPACT_ATOMS: atom_id res chain seq x y z
N MET A 1 -16.92 -18.95 -31.84
CA MET A 1 -17.00 -18.10 -30.63
C MET A 1 -16.73 -16.67 -31.09
N ALA A 2 -17.73 -15.79 -31.02
CA ALA A 2 -17.53 -14.39 -31.38
C ALA A 2 -16.81 -13.69 -30.21
N SER A 3 -15.56 -13.28 -30.40
CA SER A 3 -14.88 -12.40 -29.45
C SER A 3 -15.47 -11.00 -29.60
N LEU A 4 -16.45 -10.67 -28.76
CA LEU A 4 -16.96 -9.30 -28.64
C LEU A 4 -15.84 -8.44 -28.02
N LEU A 5 -15.16 -7.67 -28.86
CA LEU A 5 -14.24 -6.63 -28.41
C LEU A 5 -15.08 -5.48 -27.86
N LEU A 6 -15.08 -5.33 -26.53
CA LEU A 6 -15.70 -4.19 -25.85
C LEU A 6 -15.11 -2.89 -26.39
N SER A 7 -15.96 -1.92 -26.74
CA SER A 7 -15.49 -0.60 -27.12
C SER A 7 -14.91 0.15 -25.91
N ARG A 8 -14.13 1.21 -26.14
CA ARG A 8 -13.65 2.09 -25.05
C ARG A 8 -14.81 2.66 -24.22
N HIS A 9 -15.96 2.90 -24.84
CA HIS A 9 -17.16 3.35 -24.15
C HIS A 9 -17.75 2.24 -23.27
N ASP A 10 -17.83 1.00 -23.76
CA ASP A 10 -18.35 -0.13 -22.97
C ASP A 10 -17.45 -0.44 -21.78
N VAL A 11 -16.12 -0.41 -21.96
CA VAL A 11 -15.17 -0.55 -20.84
C VAL A 11 -15.38 0.58 -19.84
N HIS A 12 -15.57 1.82 -20.29
CA HIS A 12 -15.83 2.95 -19.41
C HIS A 12 -17.15 2.81 -18.63
N VAL A 13 -18.22 2.34 -19.27
CA VAL A 13 -19.51 2.08 -18.61
C VAL A 13 -19.39 0.95 -17.60
N LEU A 14 -18.72 -0.16 -17.95
CA LEU A 14 -18.50 -1.29 -17.02
C LEU A 14 -17.62 -0.89 -15.83
N GLU A 15 -16.60 -0.07 -16.05
CA GLU A 15 -15.77 0.47 -14.96
C GLU A 15 -16.58 1.43 -14.08
N LYS A 16 -17.47 2.26 -14.64
CA LYS A 16 -18.37 3.11 -13.85
C LYS A 16 -19.44 2.34 -13.08
N ILE A 17 -19.89 1.20 -13.61
CA ILE A 17 -20.82 0.32 -12.89
C ILE A 17 -20.11 -0.32 -11.69
N LYS A 18 -18.83 -0.66 -11.84
CA LYS A 18 -18.00 -1.19 -10.75
C LYS A 18 -17.65 -0.11 -9.74
N ASP A 19 -17.28 1.07 -10.22
CA ASP A 19 -16.85 2.22 -9.43
C ASP A 19 -17.53 3.50 -9.95
N PRO A 20 -18.67 3.89 -9.36
CA PRO A 20 -19.43 5.07 -9.77
C PRO A 20 -18.62 6.38 -9.66
N GLU A 21 -17.55 6.39 -8.87
CA GLU A 21 -16.68 7.53 -8.63
C GLU A 21 -15.43 7.53 -9.52
N PHE A 22 -15.25 6.50 -10.36
CA PHE A 22 -14.11 6.40 -11.26
C PHE A 22 -14.17 7.47 -12.36
N ASP A 23 -13.22 8.41 -12.29
CA ASP A 23 -12.99 9.41 -13.32
C ASP A 23 -11.55 9.29 -13.88
N PRO A 24 -11.37 8.84 -15.14
CA PRO A 24 -10.05 8.72 -15.75
C PRO A 24 -9.32 10.06 -15.92
N SER A 25 -10.02 11.20 -15.84
CA SER A 25 -9.42 12.54 -15.83
C SER A 25 -8.63 12.84 -14.55
N THR A 26 -8.88 12.06 -13.49
CA THR A 26 -8.17 12.20 -12.21
C THR A 26 -6.81 11.49 -12.21
N ASN A 27 -6.52 10.63 -13.20
CA ASN A 27 -5.23 9.94 -13.29
C ASN A 27 -4.07 10.94 -13.29
N ALA A 28 -2.97 10.58 -12.65
CA ALA A 28 -1.80 11.45 -12.58
C ALA A 28 -1.20 11.67 -13.98
N LEU A 29 -0.89 12.92 -14.30
CA LEU A 29 -0.18 13.28 -15.53
C LEU A 29 1.29 12.86 -15.38
N LEU A 30 1.74 11.91 -16.21
CA LEU A 30 3.13 11.47 -16.21
C LEU A 30 3.96 12.30 -17.19
N ASP A 31 5.10 12.80 -16.71
CA ASP A 31 6.06 13.55 -17.53
C ASP A 31 7.45 12.93 -17.41
N LEU A 32 7.98 12.46 -18.55
CA LEU A 32 9.28 11.81 -18.66
C LEU A 32 10.46 12.78 -18.60
N SER A 33 10.22 14.08 -18.80
CA SER A 33 11.23 15.12 -18.73
C SER A 33 11.56 15.53 -17.30
N LEU A 34 10.68 15.20 -16.35
CA LEU A 34 10.88 15.48 -14.94
C LEU A 34 12.00 14.61 -14.32
N PRO A 35 12.71 15.11 -13.30
CA PRO A 35 13.64 14.31 -12.52
C PRO A 35 13.01 13.02 -12.00
N ARG A 36 13.78 11.94 -11.98
CA ARG A 36 13.32 10.63 -11.48
C ARG A 36 12.92 10.69 -10.00
N ASP A 37 13.60 11.53 -9.22
CA ASP A 37 13.24 11.86 -7.85
C ASP A 37 13.20 13.40 -7.70
N PRO A 38 12.14 13.98 -7.10
CA PRO A 38 12.01 15.43 -6.98
C PRO A 38 12.95 16.05 -5.93
N GLN A 39 13.49 15.26 -5.01
CA GLN A 39 14.35 15.70 -3.91
C GLN A 39 15.84 15.49 -4.22
N ILE A 40 16.16 14.58 -5.15
CA ILE A 40 17.53 14.25 -5.57
C ILE A 40 17.65 14.46 -7.08
N THR A 41 17.91 15.70 -7.48
CA THR A 41 18.00 16.10 -8.89
C THR A 41 19.42 16.00 -9.45
N GLU A 42 20.45 15.94 -8.60
CA GLU A 42 21.83 15.77 -9.05
C GLU A 42 22.11 14.33 -9.49
N ASN A 43 22.50 14.16 -10.75
CA ASN A 43 22.67 12.83 -11.37
C ASN A 43 23.70 11.95 -10.64
N SER A 44 24.85 12.49 -10.24
CA SER A 44 25.91 11.73 -9.55
C SER A 44 25.45 11.20 -8.18
N ILE A 45 24.69 12.02 -7.44
CA ILE A 45 24.09 11.62 -6.16
C ILE A 45 23.00 10.58 -6.40
N TYR A 46 22.13 10.82 -7.39
CA TYR A 46 21.05 9.91 -7.74
C TYR A 46 21.58 8.53 -8.14
N GLU A 47 22.65 8.46 -8.95
CA GLU A 47 23.28 7.20 -9.34
C GLU A 47 23.78 6.39 -8.13
N ARG A 48 24.43 7.05 -7.17
CA ARG A 48 24.89 6.42 -5.93
C ARG A 48 23.70 5.89 -5.11
N VAL A 49 22.64 6.68 -5.01
CA VAL A 49 21.41 6.34 -4.28
C VAL A 49 20.74 5.11 -4.89
N ILE A 50 20.54 5.08 -6.21
CA ILE A 50 19.91 3.90 -6.86
C ILE A 50 20.77 2.66 -6.77
N GLN A 51 22.10 2.80 -6.77
CA GLN A 51 23.00 1.65 -6.66
C GLN A 51 22.87 1.02 -5.27
N LYS A 52 22.86 1.86 -4.22
CA LYS A 52 22.64 1.42 -2.84
C LYS A 52 21.26 0.77 -2.67
N GLU A 53 20.22 1.40 -3.20
CA GLU A 53 18.87 0.83 -3.20
C GLU A 53 18.83 -0.55 -3.88
N ARG A 54 19.39 -0.65 -5.09
CA ARG A 54 19.36 -1.87 -5.88
C ARG A 54 20.00 -3.05 -5.14
N LEU A 55 21.11 -2.82 -4.43
CA LEU A 55 21.76 -3.87 -3.65
C LEU A 55 20.83 -4.41 -2.55
N ILE A 56 20.20 -3.53 -1.78
CA ILE A 56 19.27 -3.91 -0.70
C ILE A 56 18.05 -4.64 -1.27
N ILE A 57 17.46 -4.13 -2.36
CA ILE A 57 16.28 -4.75 -2.98
C ILE A 57 16.62 -6.14 -3.52
N LEU A 58 17.79 -6.33 -4.13
CA LEU A 58 18.20 -7.65 -4.63
C LEU A 58 18.36 -8.68 -3.50
N GLU A 59 18.89 -8.27 -2.35
CA GLU A 59 18.95 -9.13 -1.16
C GLU A 59 17.53 -9.50 -0.67
N MET A 60 16.63 -8.51 -0.54
CA MET A 60 15.22 -8.76 -0.17
C MET A 60 14.54 -9.72 -1.14
N GLN A 61 14.69 -9.51 -2.45
CA GLN A 61 14.11 -10.37 -3.48
C GLN A 61 14.67 -11.79 -3.40
N HIS A 62 15.97 -11.95 -3.12
CA HIS A 62 16.57 -13.26 -2.97
C HIS A 62 15.94 -14.02 -1.81
N LEU A 63 15.76 -13.37 -0.66
CA LEU A 63 15.10 -13.96 0.51
C LEU A 63 13.65 -14.37 0.19
N GLU A 64 12.87 -13.49 -0.45
CA GLU A 64 11.48 -13.82 -0.81
C GLU A 64 11.37 -15.01 -1.76
N LEU A 65 12.28 -15.13 -2.74
CA LEU A 65 12.31 -16.30 -3.63
C LEU A 65 12.60 -17.61 -2.87
N GLN A 66 13.46 -17.58 -1.85
CA GLN A 66 13.69 -18.74 -1.00
C GLN A 66 12.48 -19.08 -0.14
N LEU A 67 11.83 -18.07 0.45
CA LEU A 67 10.63 -18.23 1.27
C LEU A 67 9.44 -18.75 0.48
N ALA A 68 9.33 -18.37 -0.79
CA ALA A 68 8.33 -18.88 -1.72
C ALA A 68 8.66 -20.30 -2.26
N GLY A 69 9.79 -20.90 -1.88
CA GLY A 69 10.22 -22.21 -2.38
C GLY A 69 10.68 -22.21 -3.84
N LEU A 70 10.92 -21.03 -4.43
CA LEU A 70 11.36 -20.86 -5.81
C LEU A 70 12.89 -20.93 -5.96
N ARG A 71 13.63 -20.93 -4.85
CA ARG A 71 15.08 -21.12 -4.77
C ARG A 71 15.44 -22.00 -3.57
N PRO A 72 16.64 -22.64 -3.57
CA PRO A 72 17.12 -23.40 -2.44
C PRO A 72 17.09 -22.56 -1.16
N LYS A 73 16.49 -23.10 -0.10
CA LYS A 73 16.45 -22.46 1.21
C LYS A 73 17.84 -22.53 1.85
N THR A 74 18.56 -21.42 1.84
CA THR A 74 19.87 -21.28 2.50
C THR A 74 19.73 -20.59 3.86
N VAL A 75 18.59 -19.96 4.12
CA VAL A 75 18.32 -19.20 5.35
C VAL A 75 17.48 -20.02 6.31
N THR A 76 18.02 -20.24 7.51
CA THR A 76 17.34 -20.92 8.61
C THR A 76 16.40 -19.98 9.38
N GLU A 77 16.82 -18.72 9.57
CA GLU A 77 16.09 -17.71 10.36
C GLU A 77 15.76 -16.46 9.51
N PRO A 78 14.65 -16.48 8.76
CA PRO A 78 14.28 -15.37 7.87
C PRO A 78 14.08 -14.04 8.58
N ALA A 79 13.55 -14.07 9.82
CA ALA A 79 13.36 -12.86 10.61
C ALA A 79 14.70 -12.16 10.95
N HIS A 80 15.77 -12.94 11.16
CA HIS A 80 17.11 -12.38 11.41
C HIS A 80 17.64 -11.62 10.19
N GLU A 81 17.55 -12.24 9.00
CA GLU A 81 17.98 -11.60 7.74
C GLU A 81 17.19 -10.33 7.44
N TYR A 82 15.88 -10.34 7.68
CA TYR A 82 15.04 -9.15 7.53
C TYR A 82 15.40 -8.04 8.53
N ARG A 83 15.83 -8.37 9.76
CA ARG A 83 16.35 -7.38 10.72
C ARG A 83 17.68 -6.78 10.24
N ALA A 84 18.57 -7.57 9.62
CA ALA A 84 19.80 -7.05 9.04
C ALA A 84 19.52 -6.09 7.86
N LEU A 85 18.55 -6.42 7.01
CA LEU A 85 18.08 -5.53 5.94
C LEU A 85 17.47 -4.23 6.48
N LEU A 86 16.73 -4.32 7.59
CA LEU A 86 16.18 -3.15 8.26
C LEU A 86 17.29 -2.19 8.72
N MET A 87 18.38 -2.70 9.30
CA MET A 87 19.54 -1.87 9.68
C MET A 87 20.17 -1.17 8.47
N LYS A 88 20.34 -1.87 7.34
CA LYS A 88 20.85 -1.26 6.10
C LYS A 88 19.94 -0.15 5.58
N LEU A 89 18.62 -0.32 5.72
CA LEU A 89 17.62 0.69 5.34
C LEU A 89 17.62 1.88 6.31
N ASP A 90 17.82 1.65 7.60
CA ASP A 90 17.97 2.70 8.60
C ASP A 90 19.19 3.59 8.26
N ASP A 91 20.36 2.99 8.01
CA ASP A 91 21.56 3.70 7.58
C ASP A 91 21.35 4.44 6.25
N PHE A 92 20.58 3.85 5.33
CA PHE A 92 20.27 4.45 4.05
C PHE A 92 19.39 5.71 4.19
N ILE A 93 18.38 5.66 5.06
CA ILE A 93 17.49 6.78 5.34
C ILE A 93 18.23 7.88 6.13
N LEU A 94 19.16 7.52 7.02
CA LEU A 94 20.01 8.50 7.70
C LEU A 94 20.89 9.27 6.72
N GLU A 95 21.46 8.60 5.72
CA GLU A 95 22.29 9.23 4.69
C GLU A 95 21.46 10.08 3.71
N PHE A 96 20.26 9.62 3.33
CA PHE A 96 19.37 10.32 2.38
C PHE A 96 17.95 10.48 2.94
N PRO A 97 17.73 11.41 3.89
CA PRO A 97 16.47 11.50 4.65
C PRO A 97 15.24 11.87 3.79
N ASN A 98 15.46 12.50 2.64
CA ASN A 98 14.40 12.90 1.70
C ASN A 98 14.22 11.91 0.53
N TYR A 99 14.91 10.76 0.54
CA TYR A 99 14.70 9.74 -0.48
C TYR A 99 13.52 8.83 -0.11
N ALA A 100 12.38 9.05 -0.77
CA ALA A 100 11.12 8.39 -0.41
C ALA A 100 11.13 6.87 -0.66
N SER A 101 11.88 6.40 -1.67
CA SER A 101 11.92 4.98 -2.02
C SER A 101 12.56 4.12 -0.92
N ALA A 102 13.61 4.61 -0.26
CA ALA A 102 14.22 3.92 0.88
C ALA A 102 13.23 3.73 2.04
N ARG A 103 12.40 4.75 2.33
CA ARG A 103 11.33 4.67 3.34
C ARG A 103 10.25 3.66 2.95
N ASN A 104 9.83 3.64 1.68
CA ASN A 104 8.90 2.62 1.16
C ASN A 104 9.44 1.20 1.33
N ASN A 105 10.73 1.00 1.06
CA ASN A 105 11.38 -0.30 1.24
C ASN A 105 11.44 -0.67 2.73
N ARG A 106 11.72 0.29 3.63
CA ARG A 106 11.68 0.07 5.09
C ARG A 106 10.29 -0.34 5.57
N VAL A 107 9.25 0.33 5.07
CA VAL A 107 7.85 -0.04 5.35
C VAL A 107 7.55 -1.46 4.86
N GLN A 108 7.97 -1.83 3.66
CA GLN A 108 7.78 -3.19 3.14
C GLN A 108 8.46 -4.24 4.03
N THR A 109 9.70 -3.98 4.44
CA THR A 109 10.47 -4.85 5.36
C THR A 109 9.76 -5.01 6.71
N LEU A 110 9.25 -3.92 7.28
CA LEU A 110 8.52 -3.94 8.55
C LEU A 110 7.18 -4.68 8.41
N ARG A 111 6.44 -4.46 7.33
CA ARG A 111 5.21 -5.22 7.04
C ARG A 111 5.49 -6.72 6.86
N ARG A 112 6.65 -7.10 6.31
CA ARG A 112 7.05 -8.50 6.19
C ARG A 112 7.40 -9.12 7.55
N LEU A 113 8.03 -8.36 8.43
CA LEU A 113 8.37 -8.81 9.78
C LEU A 113 7.13 -8.94 10.68
N TYR A 114 6.32 -7.89 10.78
CA TYR A 114 5.26 -7.76 11.79
C TYR A 114 3.84 -7.95 11.23
N GLY A 115 3.67 -7.96 9.91
CA GLY A 115 2.38 -8.08 9.25
C GLY A 115 1.60 -6.76 9.14
N ASP A 116 0.50 -6.79 8.40
CA ASP A 116 -0.37 -5.62 8.19
C ASP A 116 -1.32 -5.35 9.37
N THR A 117 -1.39 -6.27 10.34
CA THR A 117 -2.14 -6.12 11.58
C THR A 117 -1.37 -5.37 12.67
N MET A 118 -0.18 -4.84 12.35
CA MET A 118 0.76 -4.26 13.32
C MET A 118 0.22 -3.10 14.17
N LEU A 119 -0.89 -2.47 13.77
CA LEU A 119 -1.55 -1.43 14.57
C LEU A 119 -2.46 -1.96 15.68
N LEU A 120 -2.52 -3.28 15.91
CA LEU A 120 -3.46 -3.90 16.83
C LEU A 120 -2.76 -4.76 17.87
N ALA A 121 -3.11 -4.57 19.14
CA ALA A 121 -2.57 -5.37 20.23
C ALA A 121 -3.16 -6.79 20.24
N GLY A 122 -2.34 -7.83 20.07
CA GLY A 122 -2.84 -9.22 20.11
C GLY A 122 -3.64 -9.64 18.88
N ALA A 123 -3.40 -9.00 17.72
CA ALA A 123 -3.95 -9.47 16.46
C ALA A 123 -3.46 -10.90 16.13
N PRO A 124 -4.30 -11.72 15.49
CA PRO A 124 -3.93 -13.09 15.12
C PRO A 124 -2.73 -13.10 14.17
N ALA A 125 -1.96 -14.19 14.24
CA ALA A 125 -0.88 -14.45 13.31
C ALA A 125 -1.39 -14.46 11.87
N THR A 126 -0.70 -13.75 10.99
CA THR A 126 -0.94 -13.82 9.55
C THR A 126 0.16 -14.68 8.91
N PRO A 127 -0.15 -15.54 7.93
CA PRO A 127 0.86 -16.37 7.26
C PRO A 127 2.01 -15.58 6.63
N GLN A 128 1.79 -14.29 6.37
CA GLN A 128 2.76 -13.39 5.75
C GLN A 128 3.73 -12.74 6.73
N ARG A 129 3.51 -12.78 8.05
CA ARG A 129 4.46 -12.20 9.01
C ARG A 129 5.56 -13.20 9.35
N LEU A 130 6.75 -12.69 9.68
CA LEU A 130 7.88 -13.53 10.08
C LEU A 130 8.07 -13.61 11.60
N ILE A 131 7.50 -12.67 12.36
CA ILE A 131 7.55 -12.64 13.82
C ILE A 131 6.17 -13.00 14.37
N ASP A 132 6.08 -14.15 15.03
CA ASP A 132 4.82 -14.69 15.56
C ASP A 132 4.40 -14.14 16.93
N ASP A 133 5.29 -13.56 17.70
CA ASP A 133 4.89 -12.93 18.96
C ASP A 133 5.80 -11.73 19.23
N PRO A 134 5.57 -10.61 18.52
CA PRO A 134 6.37 -9.42 18.74
C PRO A 134 6.04 -8.82 20.11
N ASP A 135 7.08 -8.39 20.81
CA ASP A 135 6.90 -7.58 22.02
C ASP A 135 6.02 -6.35 21.70
N LEU A 136 5.06 -6.03 22.57
CA LEU A 136 4.11 -4.95 22.32
C LEU A 136 4.79 -3.57 22.26
N THR A 137 5.87 -3.37 23.02
CA THR A 137 6.62 -2.10 22.99
C THR A 137 7.37 -1.97 21.67
N GLU A 138 8.02 -3.05 21.23
CA GLU A 138 8.65 -3.13 19.91
C GLU A 138 7.61 -2.89 18.80
N LEU A 139 6.47 -3.59 18.84
CA LEU A 139 5.42 -3.47 17.84
C LEU A 139 4.89 -2.04 17.74
N LYS A 140 4.61 -1.39 18.88
CA LYS A 140 4.17 0.00 18.93
C LYS A 140 5.20 0.93 18.26
N GLN A 141 6.49 0.76 18.60
CA GLN A 141 7.56 1.54 18.02
C GLN A 141 7.69 1.32 16.51
N LYS A 142 7.58 0.08 16.02
CA LYS A 142 7.67 -0.21 14.59
C LYS A 142 6.45 0.28 13.82
N SER A 143 5.26 0.22 14.42
CA SER A 143 4.03 0.81 13.86
C SER A 143 4.13 2.32 13.70
N LYS A 144 4.71 3.02 14.69
CA LYS A 144 5.04 4.45 14.56
C LYS A 144 5.94 4.71 13.36
N VAL A 145 7.07 4.00 13.26
CA VAL A 145 8.03 4.17 12.16
C VAL A 145 7.39 3.94 10.80
N VAL A 146 6.56 2.90 10.67
CA VAL A 146 5.84 2.62 9.42
C VAL A 146 4.92 3.77 9.03
N LEU A 147 4.10 4.27 9.95
CA LEU A 147 3.17 5.37 9.66
C LEU A 147 3.93 6.65 9.28
N GLU A 148 4.97 7.00 10.03
CA GLU A 148 5.81 8.17 9.76
C GLU A 148 6.51 8.08 8.40
N ASP A 149 7.05 6.91 8.04
CA ASP A 149 7.74 6.71 6.77
C ASP A 149 6.81 6.81 5.58
N VAL A 150 5.62 6.21 5.65
CA VAL A 150 4.65 6.29 4.57
C VAL A 150 4.14 7.72 4.42
N GLU A 151 3.82 8.39 5.53
CA GLU A 151 3.40 9.79 5.52
C GLU A 151 4.48 10.72 4.95
N LYS A 152 5.74 10.51 5.35
CA LYS A 152 6.86 11.28 4.82
C LYS A 152 7.05 11.02 3.34
N SER A 153 7.01 9.76 2.90
CA SER A 153 7.12 9.38 1.48
C SER A 153 6.05 10.01 0.62
N ILE A 154 4.79 9.97 1.10
CA ILE A 154 3.67 10.65 0.44
C ILE A 154 3.96 12.16 0.36
N SER A 155 4.32 12.79 1.47
CA SER A 155 4.59 14.24 1.49
C SER A 155 5.72 14.69 0.54
N LEU A 156 6.75 13.85 0.36
CA LEU A 156 7.92 14.16 -0.48
C LEU A 156 7.63 14.03 -1.98
N LEU A 157 6.65 13.19 -2.35
CA LEU A 157 6.36 12.84 -3.74
C LEU A 157 5.05 13.42 -4.25
N THR A 158 4.10 13.79 -3.37
CA THR A 158 2.84 14.42 -3.78
C THR A 158 3.12 15.75 -4.48
N PRO A 159 2.67 15.94 -5.73
CA PRO A 159 2.81 17.22 -6.42
C PRO A 159 2.09 18.35 -5.67
N HIS A 160 2.66 19.56 -5.70
CA HIS A 160 2.07 20.73 -5.01
C HIS A 160 0.70 21.15 -5.55
N THR A 161 0.39 20.79 -6.80
CA THR A 161 -0.90 21.04 -7.42
C THR A 161 -1.63 19.72 -7.66
N MET A 162 -2.95 19.74 -7.51
CA MET A 162 -3.79 18.54 -7.68
C MET A 162 -3.59 17.86 -9.05
N PHE A 163 -3.29 18.64 -10.09
CA PHE A 163 -3.05 18.17 -11.46
C PHE A 163 -1.58 18.30 -11.88
N GLY A 164 -0.67 18.42 -10.91
CA GLY A 164 0.76 18.52 -11.18
C GLY A 164 1.28 17.27 -11.86
N ALA A 165 2.12 17.46 -12.87
CA ALA A 165 2.82 16.35 -13.51
C ALA A 165 3.82 15.71 -12.52
N ILE A 166 4.03 14.41 -12.67
CA ILE A 166 4.95 13.63 -11.84
C ILE A 166 5.76 12.70 -12.74
N SER A 167 7.02 12.45 -12.37
CA SER A 167 7.83 11.48 -13.11
C SER A 167 7.32 10.05 -12.87
N PRO A 168 7.48 9.12 -13.83
CA PRO A 168 6.98 7.75 -13.65
C PRO A 168 7.57 7.03 -12.43
N GLN A 169 8.83 7.29 -12.10
CA GLN A 169 9.50 6.69 -10.95
C GLN A 169 8.91 7.21 -9.63
N ALA A 170 8.69 8.53 -9.53
CA ALA A 170 8.04 9.13 -8.37
C ALA A 170 6.58 8.66 -8.24
N ALA A 171 5.84 8.57 -9.35
CA ALA A 171 4.46 8.06 -9.37
C ALA A 171 4.40 6.60 -8.87
N LYS A 172 5.31 5.74 -9.33
CA LYS A 172 5.39 4.34 -8.87
C LYS A 172 5.68 4.25 -7.37
N THR A 173 6.60 5.07 -6.87
CA THR A 173 6.94 5.06 -5.44
C THR A 173 5.77 5.59 -4.60
N LEU A 174 5.11 6.64 -5.08
CA LEU A 174 3.93 7.22 -4.42
C LEU A 174 2.75 6.25 -4.41
N SER A 175 2.51 5.54 -5.52
CA SER A 175 1.44 4.53 -5.60
C SER A 175 1.67 3.39 -4.61
N LEU A 176 2.91 2.94 -4.46
CA LEU A 176 3.29 1.94 -3.45
C LEU A 176 3.06 2.47 -2.03
N ALA A 177 3.50 3.69 -1.72
CA ALA A 177 3.33 4.29 -0.40
C ALA A 177 1.86 4.29 0.03
N TYR A 178 0.97 4.81 -0.83
CA TYR A 178 -0.47 4.79 -0.59
C TYR A 178 -1.01 3.35 -0.43
N THR A 179 -0.61 2.43 -1.30
CA THR A 179 -1.07 1.03 -1.25
C THR A 179 -0.64 0.32 0.04
N GLN A 180 0.58 0.58 0.51
CA GLN A 180 1.10 0.01 1.75
C GLN A 180 0.31 0.53 2.96
N ARG A 181 0.03 1.85 3.04
CA ARG A 181 -0.80 2.42 4.10
C ARG A 181 -2.23 1.88 4.06
N ALA A 182 -2.80 1.81 2.87
CA ALA A 182 -4.15 1.27 2.65
C ALA A 182 -4.27 -0.18 3.14
N ALA A 183 -3.28 -1.02 2.87
CA ALA A 183 -3.27 -2.41 3.33
C ALA A 183 -3.28 -2.52 4.87
N ILE A 184 -2.46 -1.71 5.55
CA ILE A 184 -2.42 -1.65 7.01
C ILE A 184 -3.77 -1.17 7.57
N TYR A 185 -4.32 -0.08 7.05
CA TYR A 185 -5.62 0.44 7.49
C TYR A 185 -6.77 -0.53 7.21
N HIS A 186 -6.76 -1.19 6.05
CA HIS A 186 -7.76 -2.17 5.67
C HIS A 186 -7.75 -3.38 6.61
N MET A 187 -6.56 -3.91 6.92
CA MET A 187 -6.42 -5.04 7.82
C MET A 187 -6.75 -4.65 9.27
N THR A 188 -6.40 -3.44 9.67
CA THR A 188 -6.77 -2.87 10.98
C THR A 188 -8.29 -2.76 11.12
N ALA A 189 -8.98 -2.18 10.13
CA ALA A 189 -10.44 -2.06 10.10
C ALA A 189 -11.17 -3.42 10.26
N LYS A 190 -10.61 -4.49 9.70
CA LYS A 190 -11.19 -5.83 9.79
C LYS A 190 -11.22 -6.38 11.21
N LEU A 191 -10.33 -5.94 12.09
CA LEU A 191 -10.09 -6.55 13.40
C LEU A 191 -10.27 -5.58 14.59
N VAL A 192 -10.26 -4.26 14.36
CA VAL A 192 -10.32 -3.23 15.42
C VAL A 192 -11.56 -3.31 16.32
N ALA A 193 -12.67 -3.87 15.82
CA ALA A 193 -13.91 -3.99 16.61
C ALA A 193 -13.78 -4.87 17.87
N GLY A 194 -12.70 -5.66 18.00
CA GLY A 194 -12.41 -6.48 19.18
C GLY A 194 -11.01 -6.26 19.77
N THR A 195 -10.28 -5.23 19.32
CA THR A 195 -8.86 -5.07 19.64
C THR A 195 -8.47 -3.60 19.77
N ALA A 196 -7.69 -3.28 20.81
CA ALA A 196 -7.17 -1.93 21.01
C ALA A 196 -6.14 -1.57 19.94
N VAL A 197 -6.21 -0.33 19.45
CA VAL A 197 -5.23 0.23 18.51
C VAL A 197 -3.95 0.56 19.26
N LEU A 198 -2.83 0.02 18.78
CA LEU A 198 -1.49 0.16 19.35
C LEU A 198 -0.71 1.25 18.62
N VAL A 199 -1.16 2.50 18.76
CA VAL A 199 -0.47 3.69 18.25
C VAL A 199 -0.28 4.70 19.38
N ASP A 200 0.58 5.69 19.20
CA ASP A 200 0.75 6.77 20.18
C ASP A 200 -0.51 7.64 20.26
N ASP A 201 -0.83 8.15 21.46
CA ASP A 201 -2.07 8.90 21.73
C ASP A 201 -2.14 10.25 21.00
N ASP A 202 -0.99 10.78 20.56
CA ASP A 202 -0.87 12.01 19.77
C ASP A 202 -1.20 11.79 18.29
N ARG A 203 -1.21 10.53 17.81
CA ARG A 203 -1.56 10.19 16.44
C ARG A 203 -3.06 10.20 16.23
N ARG A 204 -3.49 10.62 15.04
CA ARG A 204 -4.90 10.62 14.64
C ARG A 204 -5.51 9.21 14.66
N GLU A 205 -4.72 8.19 14.31
CA GLU A 205 -5.17 6.80 14.24
C GLU A 205 -5.59 6.24 15.61
N SER A 206 -5.13 6.85 16.72
CA SER A 206 -5.49 6.42 18.09
C SER A 206 -6.98 6.57 18.39
N LYS A 207 -7.65 7.51 17.72
CA LYS A 207 -9.07 7.84 17.93
C LYS A 207 -9.98 7.28 16.84
N TRP A 208 -9.42 6.62 15.84
CA TRP A 208 -10.18 6.12 14.72
C TRP A 208 -11.00 4.90 15.12
N THR A 209 -12.28 4.96 14.77
CA THR A 209 -13.18 3.82 14.74
C THR A 209 -12.90 2.95 13.51
N LYS A 210 -13.55 1.79 13.46
CA LYS A 210 -13.58 0.94 12.28
C LYS A 210 -13.90 1.71 10.99
N ILE A 211 -14.88 2.61 11.02
CA ILE A 211 -15.34 3.34 9.84
C ILE A 211 -14.23 4.27 9.34
N GLU A 212 -13.55 4.98 10.23
CA GLU A 212 -12.45 5.88 9.85
C GLU A 212 -11.27 5.11 9.23
N PHE A 213 -10.94 3.91 9.74
CA PHE A 213 -9.96 3.03 9.09
C PHE A 213 -10.42 2.52 7.72
N GLU A 214 -11.69 2.14 7.56
CA GLU A 214 -12.24 1.69 6.27
C GLU A 214 -12.21 2.81 5.23
N GLU A 215 -12.64 4.01 5.60
CA GLU A 215 -12.61 5.17 4.72
C GLU A 215 -11.18 5.59 4.37
N ALA A 216 -10.27 5.61 5.36
CA ALA A 216 -8.87 5.93 5.12
C ALA A 216 -8.21 4.92 4.18
N ALA A 217 -8.48 3.63 4.37
CA ALA A 217 -7.99 2.58 3.49
C ALA A 217 -8.54 2.74 2.06
N SER A 218 -9.84 3.01 1.91
CA SER A 218 -10.47 3.21 0.59
C SER A 218 -9.87 4.42 -0.14
N ARG A 219 -9.71 5.56 0.55
CA ARG A 219 -9.06 6.75 -0.02
C ARG A 219 -7.63 6.48 -0.46
N ASP A 220 -6.86 5.77 0.36
CA ASP A 220 -5.47 5.44 0.02
C ASP A 220 -5.38 4.44 -1.14
N PHE A 221 -6.26 3.44 -1.22
CA PHE A 221 -6.30 2.55 -2.38
C PHE A 221 -6.66 3.31 -3.67
N ALA A 222 -7.61 4.24 -3.60
CA ALA A 222 -7.95 5.09 -4.74
C ALA A 222 -6.75 5.93 -5.20
N MET A 223 -6.00 6.52 -4.26
CA MET A 223 -4.77 7.25 -4.57
C MET A 223 -3.66 6.33 -5.11
N GLY A 224 -3.52 5.12 -4.59
CA GLY A 224 -2.63 4.11 -5.16
C GLY A 224 -2.97 3.80 -6.61
N GLY A 225 -4.26 3.60 -6.91
CA GLY A 225 -4.77 3.40 -8.27
C GLY A 225 -4.51 4.60 -9.19
N ARG A 226 -4.78 5.81 -8.70
CA ARG A 226 -4.55 7.08 -9.41
C ARG A 226 -3.11 7.25 -9.92
N TYR A 227 -2.13 6.76 -9.16
CA TYR A 227 -0.71 6.79 -9.51
C TYR A 227 -0.22 5.50 -10.20
N GLY A 228 -1.13 4.61 -10.63
CA GLY A 228 -0.83 3.48 -11.50
C GLY A 228 -0.67 2.12 -10.83
N ASN A 229 -1.15 1.92 -9.59
CA ASN A 229 -1.18 0.61 -8.96
C ASN A 229 -2.50 -0.12 -9.23
N GLU A 230 -2.49 -1.12 -10.11
CA GLU A 230 -3.69 -1.87 -10.50
C GLU A 230 -4.33 -2.68 -9.36
N ILE A 231 -3.52 -3.20 -8.43
CA ILE A 231 -4.03 -3.92 -7.25
C ILE A 231 -4.79 -2.93 -6.36
N ALA A 232 -4.22 -1.75 -6.12
CA ALA A 232 -4.86 -0.70 -5.35
C ALA A 232 -6.14 -0.21 -6.03
N LYS A 233 -6.12 -0.03 -7.36
CA LYS A 233 -7.32 0.31 -8.15
C LYS A 233 -8.44 -0.71 -7.94
N GLY A 234 -8.14 -2.01 -8.06
CA GLY A 234 -9.12 -3.07 -7.82
C GLY A 234 -9.64 -3.09 -6.37
N LEU A 235 -8.75 -2.86 -5.40
CA LEU A 235 -9.11 -2.84 -3.98
C LEU A 235 -9.91 -1.59 -3.58
N ALA A 236 -9.68 -0.44 -4.21
CA ALA A 236 -10.41 0.81 -3.97
C ALA A 236 -11.91 0.59 -4.12
N VAL A 237 -12.31 -0.11 -5.19
CA VAL A 237 -13.70 -0.48 -5.46
C VAL A 237 -14.29 -1.36 -4.35
N SER A 238 -13.58 -2.44 -4.00
CA SER A 238 -14.08 -3.41 -3.02
C SER A 238 -14.17 -2.86 -1.59
N THR A 239 -13.39 -1.82 -1.29
CA THR A 239 -13.28 -1.21 0.03
C THR A 239 -14.14 0.05 0.18
N ASN A 240 -14.67 0.60 -0.92
CA ASN A 240 -15.54 1.78 -0.89
C ASN A 240 -16.89 1.44 -0.23
N PRO A 241 -17.24 2.05 0.93
CA PRO A 241 -18.50 1.78 1.63
C PRO A 241 -19.73 2.11 0.78
N THR A 242 -19.68 3.19 0.00
CA THR A 242 -20.76 3.60 -0.91
C THR A 242 -20.96 2.58 -2.01
N ALA A 243 -19.89 2.14 -2.67
CA ALA A 243 -19.97 1.11 -3.71
C ALA A 243 -20.52 -0.21 -3.15
N ARG A 244 -20.15 -0.59 -1.93
CA ARG A 244 -20.72 -1.77 -1.24
C ARG A 244 -22.23 -1.62 -1.00
N LEU A 245 -22.69 -0.47 -0.52
CA LEU A 245 -24.11 -0.21 -0.28
C LEU A 245 -24.90 -0.21 -1.60
N CYS A 246 -24.44 0.49 -2.64
CA CYS A 246 -25.05 0.46 -3.96
C CYS A 246 -25.12 -0.96 -4.52
N GLY A 247 -24.03 -1.72 -4.40
CA GLY A 247 -23.98 -3.12 -4.84
C GLY A 247 -24.89 -4.06 -4.04
N GLN A 248 -25.13 -3.78 -2.75
CA GLN A 248 -26.14 -4.50 -1.95
C GLN A 248 -27.56 -4.15 -2.39
N MET A 249 -27.86 -2.86 -2.58
CA MET A 249 -29.17 -2.40 -3.04
C MET A 249 -29.53 -2.97 -4.41
N VAL A 250 -28.57 -2.98 -5.36
CA VAL A 250 -28.77 -3.56 -6.68
C VAL A 250 -28.98 -5.08 -6.59
N ARG A 251 -28.21 -5.80 -5.77
CA ARG A 251 -28.42 -7.24 -5.55
C ARG A 251 -29.80 -7.55 -4.97
N GLU A 252 -30.24 -6.78 -3.98
CA GLU A 252 -31.58 -6.95 -3.41
C GLU A 252 -32.68 -6.61 -4.41
N ALA A 253 -32.50 -5.59 -5.25
CA ALA A 253 -33.41 -5.29 -6.35
C ALA A 253 -33.45 -6.42 -7.41
N MET A 254 -32.29 -6.97 -7.79
CA MET A 254 -32.19 -8.08 -8.73
C MET A 254 -32.83 -9.36 -8.19
N LYS A 255 -32.62 -9.68 -6.90
CA LYS A 255 -33.30 -10.80 -6.24
C LYS A 255 -34.82 -10.64 -6.26
N LYS A 256 -35.31 -9.40 -6.09
CA LYS A 256 -36.74 -9.10 -6.10
C LYS A 256 -37.37 -9.25 -7.48
N GLU A 257 -36.67 -8.84 -8.54
CA GLU A 257 -37.19 -8.87 -9.92
C GLU A 257 -36.99 -10.22 -10.62
N TYR A 258 -35.84 -10.87 -10.43
CA TYR A 258 -35.41 -12.03 -11.22
C TYR A 258 -35.28 -13.33 -10.39
N GLY A 259 -35.56 -13.26 -9.10
CA GLY A 259 -35.54 -14.40 -8.19
C GLY A 259 -34.19 -14.66 -7.50
N PRO A 260 -34.14 -15.61 -6.54
CA PRO A 260 -33.01 -15.79 -5.62
C PRO A 260 -31.70 -16.20 -6.30
N SER A 261 -31.78 -16.80 -7.48
CA SER A 261 -30.64 -17.34 -8.24
C SER A 261 -29.70 -16.29 -8.85
N PHE A 262 -30.03 -15.00 -8.75
CA PHE A 262 -29.22 -13.89 -9.27
C PHE A 262 -28.48 -13.09 -8.19
N GLY A 263 -28.38 -13.62 -6.97
CA GLY A 263 -27.98 -12.88 -5.77
C GLY A 263 -26.71 -13.31 -5.03
N ASP A 264 -25.98 -14.33 -5.52
CA ASP A 264 -24.75 -14.85 -4.90
C ASP A 264 -23.49 -14.19 -5.48
#